data_AF-A0A6M0G0X9-F1
#
_entry.id   AF-A0A6M0G0X9-F1
#
_cell.length_a   1.000
_cell.length_b   1.000
_cell.length_c   1.000
_cell.angle_alpha   90.00
_cell.angle_beta   90.00
_cell.angle_gamma   90.00
#
_symmetry.space_group_name_H-M   'P 1'
#
loop_
_entity.id
_entity.type
_entity.pdbx_description
1 polymer ?
#
loop_
_entity_poly.entity_id
_entity_poly.type
_entity_poly.pdbx_seq_one_letter_code
_entity_poly.pdbx_strand_id
1 'polypeptide(L)' 'MRRSWPRKPDPQDPEFRRAENWMNFLVHLFFFAAVNSGMWFVRTIEYADWHWVYWVSGVWGTILLLHWLYVYAIADYSPQ' A
#
# COMPACT_ATOMS: atom_id res chain seq x y z
N MET A 1 9.61 -0.65 -22.55
CA MET A 1 8.14 -0.54 -22.74
C MET A 1 7.65 0.69 -21.99
N ARG A 2 7.14 1.72 -22.68
CA ARG A 2 6.48 2.85 -22.01
C ARG A 2 5.10 2.36 -21.58
N ARG A 3 4.86 2.18 -20.28
CA ARG A 3 3.52 1.88 -19.76
C ARG A 3 2.70 3.17 -19.73
N SER A 4 2.48 3.79 -20.89
CA SER A 4 1.53 4.90 -21.03
C SER A 4 0.18 4.31 -21.37
N TRP A 5 -0.85 4.65 -20.60
CA TRP A 5 -2.22 4.25 -20.90
C TRP A 5 -2.56 4.72 -22.32
N PRO A 6 -2.89 3.83 -23.26
CA PRO A 6 -2.98 4.18 -24.68
C PRO A 6 -4.23 5.01 -25.02
N ARG A 7 -5.18 5.09 -24.10
CA ARG A 7 -6.44 5.84 -24.22
C ARG A 7 -6.62 6.80 -23.05
N LYS A 8 -7.64 7.67 -23.12
CA LYS A 8 -8.00 8.52 -21.99
C LYS A 8 -8.38 7.62 -20.79
N PRO A 9 -7.87 7.88 -19.58
CA PRO A 9 -8.31 7.17 -18.38
C PRO A 9 -9.82 7.28 -18.23
N ASP A 10 -10.49 6.14 -18.09
CA ASP A 10 -11.93 6.04 -17.89
C ASP A 10 -12.17 5.28 -16.58
N PRO A 11 -12.81 5.90 -15.57
CA PRO A 11 -13.14 5.23 -14.32
C PRO A 11 -14.04 4.00 -14.47
N GLN A 12 -14.79 3.87 -15.57
CA GLN A 12 -15.63 2.71 -15.83
C GLN A 12 -14.85 1.50 -16.36
N ASP A 13 -13.64 1.74 -16.86
CA ASP A 13 -12.80 0.73 -17.46
C ASP A 13 -12.20 -0.22 -16.41
N PRO A 14 -12.53 -1.52 -16.45
CA PRO A 14 -12.05 -2.48 -15.47
C PRO A 14 -10.52 -2.60 -15.38
N GLU A 15 -9.83 -2.50 -16.52
CA GLU A 15 -8.36 -2.60 -16.53
C GLU A 15 -7.72 -1.37 -15.88
N PHE A 16 -8.30 -0.19 -16.09
CA PHE A 16 -7.86 1.05 -15.46
C PHE A 16 -8.05 0.99 -13.95
N ARG A 17 -9.25 0.62 -13.48
CA ARG A 17 -9.56 0.46 -12.05
C ARG A 17 -8.63 -0.52 -11.36
N ARG A 18 -8.30 -1.65 -12.02
CA ARG A 18 -7.34 -2.63 -11.48
C ARG A 18 -5.96 -2.03 -11.33
N ALA A 19 -5.45 -1.36 -12.38
CA ALA A 19 -4.13 -0.73 -12.33
C ALA A 19 -4.06 0.36 -11.25
N GLU A 20 -5.12 1.17 -11.13
CA GLU A 20 -5.26 2.22 -10.11
C GLU A 20 -5.24 1.65 -8.69
N ASN A 21 -6.05 0.63 -8.39
CA ASN A 21 -6.09 -0.01 -7.08
C ASN A 21 -4.73 -0.60 -6.68
N TRP A 22 -4.04 -1.25 -7.61
CA TRP A 22 -2.68 -1.76 -7.37
C TRP A 22 -1.69 -0.63 -7.11
N MET A 23 -1.73 0.45 -7.90
CA MET A 23 -0.86 1.61 -7.68
C MET A 23 -1.10 2.23 -6.29
N ASN A 24 -2.37 2.41 -5.91
CA ASN A 24 -2.75 2.94 -4.61
C ASN A 24 -2.21 2.04 -3.48
N PHE A 25 -2.39 0.72 -3.59
CA PHE A 25 -1.81 -0.24 -2.64
C PHE A 25 -0.28 -0.13 -2.57
N LEU A 26 0.41 -0.07 -3.72
CA LEU A 26 1.86 0.03 -3.77
C LEU A 26 2.37 1.30 -3.09
N VAL A 27 1.70 2.44 -3.29
CA VAL A 27 2.05 3.70 -2.59
C VAL A 27 1.98 3.51 -1.07
N HIS A 28 0.92 2.88 -0.57
CA HIS A 28 0.78 2.59 0.85
C HIS A 28 1.85 1.62 1.36
N LEU A 29 2.17 0.59 0.58
CA LEU A 29 3.22 -0.38 0.91
C LEU A 29 4.60 0.29 1.01
N PHE A 30 4.97 1.11 0.02
CA PHE A 30 6.24 1.81 0.03
C PHE A 30 6.32 2.85 1.15
N PHE A 31 5.23 3.56 1.40
CA PHE A 31 5.17 4.53 2.50
C PHE A 31 5.29 3.86 3.86
N PHE A 32 4.56 2.75 4.06
CA PHE A 32 4.70 1.90 5.25
C PHE A 32 6.15 1.44 5.42
N ALA A 33 6.77 0.89 4.37
CA ALA A 33 8.14 0.40 4.42
C ALA A 33 9.14 1.51 4.76
N ALA A 34 9.05 2.67 4.11
CA ALA A 34 9.96 3.79 4.33
C ALA A 34 9.86 4.33 5.76
N VAL A 35 8.64 4.57 6.26
CA VAL A 35 8.42 5.13 7.59
C VAL A 35 8.80 4.13 8.68
N ASN A 36 8.35 2.88 8.57
CA ASN A 36 8.65 1.88 9.60
C ASN A 36 10.13 1.50 9.61
N SER A 37 10.78 1.32 8.46
CA SER A 37 12.22 1.03 8.43
C SER A 37 13.05 2.15 9.04
N GLY A 38 12.75 3.42 8.72
CA GLY A 38 13.45 4.58 9.32
C GLY A 38 13.21 4.68 10.83
N MET A 39 11.98 4.49 11.28
CA MET A 39 11.62 4.50 12.70
C MET A 39 12.34 3.39 13.48
N TRP A 40 12.35 2.17 12.96
CA TRP A 40 13.03 1.04 13.57
C TRP A 40 14.56 1.19 13.57
N PHE A 41 15.12 1.77 12.50
CA PHE A 41 16.54 2.08 12.40
C PHE A 41 16.97 3.07 13.49
N VAL A 42 16.27 4.20 13.63
CA VAL A 42 16.57 5.21 14.67
C VAL A 42 16.41 4.62 16.06
N ARG A 43 15.31 3.88 16.31
CA ARG A 43 15.09 3.20 17.60
C ARG A 43 16.25 2.27 17.98
N THR A 44 16.84 1.59 16.98
CA THR A 44 17.95 0.65 17.19
C THR A 44 19.25 1.37 17.54
N ILE A 45 19.56 2.49 16.89
CA ILE A 45 20.80 3.25 17.15
C ILE A 45 20.73 3.97 18.50
N GLU A 46 19.57 4.52 18.84
CA GLU A 46 19.36 5.27 20.09
C GLU A 46 19.11 4.36 21.30
N TYR A 47 19.04 3.03 21.12
CA TYR A 47 18.62 2.08 22.16
C TYR A 47 17.32 2.51 22.85
N ALA A 48 16.37 3.03 22.05
CA ALA A 48 15.19 3.67 22.60
C ALA A 48 14.11 2.67 23.04
N ASP A 49 13.58 2.85 24.25
CA ASP A 49 12.50 2.02 24.82
C ASP A 49 11.10 2.44 24.37
N TRP A 50 10.96 2.81 23.09
CA TRP A 50 9.68 3.24 22.53
C TRP A 50 8.75 2.05 22.27
N HIS A 51 7.97 1.69 23.28
CA HIS A 51 7.00 0.59 23.21
C HIS A 51 5.86 0.85 22.20
N TRP A 52 5.57 2.11 21.91
CA TRP A 52 4.53 2.49 20.94
C TRP A 52 4.88 2.12 19.49
N VAL A 53 6.17 1.93 19.16
CA VAL A 53 6.63 1.56 17.81
C VAL A 53 6.03 0.22 17.38
N TYR A 54 5.93 -0.74 18.31
CA TYR A 54 5.30 -2.04 18.04
C TYR A 54 3.83 -1.90 17.63
N TRP A 55 3.08 -1.04 18.33
CA TRP A 55 1.68 -0.79 18.04
C TRP A 55 1.48 -0.06 16.72
N VAL A 56 2.28 0.97 16.45
CA VAL A 56 2.23 1.71 15.18
C VAL A 56 2.54 0.77 14.01
N SER A 57 3.65 0.04 14.06
CA SER A 57 4.00 -0.92 13.01
C SER A 57 2.99 -2.05 12.86
N GLY A 58 2.50 -2.61 13.98
CA GLY A 58 1.57 -3.73 13.98
C GLY A 58 0.18 -3.37 13.45
N VAL A 59 -0.43 -2.29 13.95
CA VAL A 59 -1.76 -1.83 13.51
C VAL A 59 -1.70 -1.38 12.06
N TRP A 60 -0.69 -0.59 11.69
CA TRP A 60 -0.56 -0.13 10.30
C TRP A 60 -0.27 -1.30 9.36
N GLY A 61 0.59 -2.24 9.74
CA GLY A 61 0.84 -3.46 8.97
C GLY A 61 -0.43 -4.30 8.78
N THR A 62 -1.30 -4.37 9.80
CA THR A 62 -2.60 -5.04 9.70
C THR A 62 -3.52 -4.33 8.71
N ILE A 63 -3.62 -3.00 8.75
CA ILE A 63 -4.40 -2.21 7.79
C ILE A 63 -3.87 -2.43 6.35
N LEU A 64 -2.55 -2.45 6.19
CA LEU A 64 -1.92 -2.70 4.89
C LEU A 64 -2.22 -4.10 4.37
N LEU A 65 -2.23 -5.11 5.24
CA LEU A 65 -2.63 -6.47 4.90
C LEU A 65 -4.10 -6.53 4.46
N LEU A 66 -4.99 -5.85 5.17
CA LEU A 66 -6.41 -5.74 4.78
C LEU A 66 -6.57 -5.06 3.42
N HIS A 67 -5.82 -3.99 3.16
CA HIS A 67 -5.82 -3.31 1.86
C HIS A 67 -5.30 -4.25 0.74
N TRP A 68 -4.24 -5.01 1.01
CA TRP A 68 -3.75 -6.02 0.06
C TRP A 68 -4.82 -7.06 -0.26
N LEU A 69 -5.46 -7.64 0.77
CA LEU A 69 -6.53 -8.62 0.61
C LEU A 69 -7.70 -8.04 -0.20
N TYR A 70 -8.05 -6.78 0.04
CA TYR A 70 -9.09 -6.10 -0.73
C TYR A 70 -8.72 -6.05 -2.23
N VAL A 71 -7.54 -5.52 -2.58
CA VAL A 71 -7.12 -5.34 -3.98
C VAL A 71 -6.92 -6.68 -4.70
N TYR A 72 -6.41 -7.69 -3.98
CA TYR A 72 -6.07 -9.00 -4.55
C TYR A 72 -7.28 -9.94 -4.67
N ALA A 73 -8.15 -10.00 -3.66
CA ALA A 73 -9.18 -11.03 -3.56
C ALA A 73 -10.63 -10.52 -3.63
N ILE A 74 -10.89 -9.28 -3.21
CA ILE A 74 -12.27 -8.77 -3.03
C ILE A 74 -12.69 -7.83 -4.16
N ALA A 75 -11.75 -7.03 -4.69
CA ALA A 75 -12.07 -6.00 -5.66
C ALA A 75 -12.66 -6.59 -6.96
N ASP A 76 -13.87 -6.15 -7.29
CA ASP A 76 -14.58 -6.56 -8.49
C ASP A 76 -14.26 -5.64 -9.68
N TYR A 77 -13.81 -6.28 -10.75
CA TYR A 77 -13.46 -5.67 -12.03
C TYR A 77 -14.36 -6.20 -13.15
N SER A 78 -15.59 -6.63 -12.85
CA SER A 78 -16.58 -6.86 -13.89
C SER A 78 -16.86 -5.54 -14.64
N PRO A 79 -17.10 -5.59 -15.95
CA PRO A 79 -17.72 -4.48 -16.66
C PRO A 79 -19.05 -4.12 -15.98
N GLN A 80 -19.32 -2.83 -15.81
CA GLN A 80 -20.60 -2.32 -15.33
C GLN A 80 -21.46 -1.89 -16.52
#